data_AF-A0A1V5ZSZ9-F1
#
_entry.id   AF-A0A1V5ZSZ9-F1
#
_cell.length_a   1.000
_cell.length_b   1.000
_cell.length_c   1.000
_cell.angle_alpha   90.00
_cell.angle_beta   90.00
_cell.angle_gamma   90.00
#
_symmetry.space_group_name_H-M   'P 1'
#
loop_
_entity.id
_entity.type
_entity.pdbx_description
1 polymer ?
#
loop_
_entity_poly.entity_id
_entity_poly.type
_entity_poly.pdbx_seq_one_letter_code
_entity_poly.pdbx_strand_id
1 'polypeptide(L)' 'MVRGKHVGLDTERCIIRTNSSVVATLGVHDLVIIETDAAVLVCPKSRVQEVRNLVETLEREGREDLT' A
#
# COMPACT_ATOMS: atom_id res chain seq x y z
N MET A 1 -4.51 11.39 1.06
CA MET A 1 -4.72 11.62 -0.38
C MET A 1 -5.16 10.32 -0.99
N VAL A 2 -6.31 10.31 -1.67
CA VAL A 2 -6.85 9.11 -2.32
C VAL A 2 -6.81 9.33 -3.82
N ARG A 3 -6.28 8.36 -4.58
CA ARG A 3 -6.30 8.31 -6.04
C ARG A 3 -6.76 6.92 -6.47
N GLY A 4 -7.88 6.86 -7.19
CA GLY A 4 -8.53 5.61 -7.59
C GLY A 4 -9.83 5.35 -6.83
N LYS A 5 -10.39 4.14 -6.96
CA LYS A 5 -11.66 3.77 -6.34
C LYS A 5 -11.44 3.37 -4.87
N HIS A 6 -12.06 4.09 -3.94
CA HIS A 6 -11.93 3.86 -2.51
C HIS A 6 -13.29 3.96 -1.81
N VAL A 7 -13.53 3.05 -0.87
CA VAL A 7 -14.67 3.09 0.06
C VAL A 7 -14.11 2.98 1.48
N GLY A 8 -14.34 3.98 2.31
CA GLY A 8 -13.82 4.01 3.67
C GLY A 8 -14.90 4.28 4.70
N LEU A 9 -14.86 3.55 5.81
CA LEU A 9 -15.58 3.87 7.05
C LEU A 9 -14.54 4.07 8.16
N ASP A 10 -14.65 5.13 8.94
CA ASP A 10 -13.69 5.50 9.99
C ASP A 10 -12.22 5.42 9.53
N THR A 11 -11.94 6.02 8.37
CA THR A 11 -10.62 6.00 7.72
C THR A 11 -9.99 7.38 7.72
N GLU A 12 -8.86 7.54 8.41
CA GLU A 12 -8.24 8.85 8.63
C GLU A 12 -6.78 8.91 8.21
N ARG A 13 -6.37 10.06 7.66
CA ARG A 13 -4.95 10.38 7.36
C ARG A 13 -4.22 9.37 6.44
N CYS A 14 -4.95 8.49 5.75
CA CYS A 14 -4.37 7.52 4.82
C CYS A 14 -3.94 8.14 3.48
N ILE A 15 -2.97 7.50 2.83
CA ILE A 15 -2.63 7.66 1.41
C ILE A 15 -3.04 6.37 0.71
N ILE A 16 -3.93 6.47 -0.27
CA ILE A 16 -4.46 5.31 -0.98
C ILE A 16 -4.30 5.57 -2.48
N ARG A 17 -3.57 4.69 -3.18
CA ARG A 17 -3.36 4.78 -4.62
C ARG A 17 -3.68 3.43 -5.27
N THR A 18 -4.67 3.42 -6.16
CA THR A 18 -5.11 2.25 -6.90
C THR A 18 -5.40 2.62 -8.35
N ASN A 19 -5.05 1.73 -9.27
CA ASN A 19 -5.20 1.91 -10.71
C ASN A 19 -6.49 1.27 -11.22
N SER A 20 -6.85 0.07 -10.72
CA SER A 20 -7.99 -0.70 -11.23
C SER A 20 -8.91 -1.23 -10.12
N SER A 21 -8.33 -1.65 -8.99
CA SER A 21 -9.06 -2.23 -7.87
C SER A 21 -9.89 -1.21 -7.09
N VAL A 22 -10.88 -1.71 -6.35
CA VAL A 22 -11.55 -0.94 -5.29
C VAL A 22 -10.85 -1.24 -3.98
N VAL A 23 -10.35 -0.21 -3.30
CA VAL A 23 -9.79 -0.34 -1.95
C VAL A 23 -10.88 -0.05 -0.92
N ALA A 24 -11.18 -1.00 -0.04
CA ALA A 24 -12.10 -0.82 1.08
C ALA A 24 -11.32 -0.71 2.40
N THR A 25 -11.63 0.27 3.25
CA THR A 25 -10.97 0.47 4.54
C THR A 25 -11.97 0.69 5.68
N LEU A 26 -11.67 0.17 6.87
CA LEU A 26 -12.52 0.27 8.05
C LEU A 26 -11.67 0.48 9.31
N GLY A 27 -11.89 1.58 10.04
CA GLY A 27 -11.27 1.81 11.35
C GLY A 27 -9.74 1.99 11.32
N VAL A 28 -9.16 2.32 10.16
CA VAL A 28 -7.71 2.45 9.97
C VAL A 28 -7.28 3.90 9.85
N HIS A 29 -6.08 4.20 10.33
CA HIS A 29 -5.51 5.52 10.23
C HIS A 29 -4.01 5.49 9.95
N ASP A 30 -3.52 6.58 9.37
CA ASP A 30 -2.08 6.80 9.12
C ASP A 30 -1.41 5.68 8.29
N LEU A 31 -2.15 5.08 7.35
CA LEU A 31 -1.62 4.06 6.43
C LEU A 31 -1.27 4.63 5.05
N VAL A 32 -0.36 3.95 4.38
CA VAL A 32 -0.09 4.03 2.94
C VAL A 32 -0.52 2.71 2.32
N ILE A 33 -1.43 2.78 1.35
CA ILE A 33 -1.94 1.65 0.57
C ILE A 33 -1.66 1.96 -0.90
N ILE A 34 -0.82 1.18 -1.56
CA ILE A 34 -0.46 1.37 -2.97
C ILE A 34 -0.63 0.06 -3.72
N GLU A 35 -1.49 0.07 -4.72
CA GLU A 35 -1.56 -0.98 -5.74
C GLU A 35 -0.47 -0.73 -6.80
N THR A 36 0.20 -1.82 -7.16
CA THR A 36 1.06 -1.96 -8.34
C THR A 36 0.46 -3.06 -9.21
N ASP A 37 1.02 -3.28 -10.39
CA ASP A 37 0.50 -4.30 -11.31
C ASP A 37 0.69 -5.74 -10.78
N ALA A 38 1.66 -5.95 -9.88
CA ALA A 38 1.98 -7.25 -9.30
C ALA A 38 1.48 -7.45 -7.87
N ALA A 39 1.44 -6.38 -7.07
CA ALA A 39 1.22 -6.47 -5.63
C ALA A 39 0.53 -5.23 -5.05
N VAL A 40 0.03 -5.38 -3.82
CA VAL A 40 -0.46 -4.27 -2.99
C VAL A 40 0.46 -4.09 -1.79
N LEU A 41 1.03 -2.89 -1.66
CA LEU A 41 1.80 -2.47 -0.50
C LEU A 41 0.87 -1.83 0.53
N VAL A 42 0.96 -2.27 1.79
CA VAL A 42 0.29 -1.64 2.93
C VAL A 42 1.30 -1.41 4.05
N CYS A 43 1.46 -0.17 4.50
CA CYS A 43 2.34 0.12 5.64
C CYS A 43 1.92 1.39 6.41
N PRO A 44 2.38 1.57 7.66
CA PRO A 44 2.25 2.85 8.36
C PRO A 44 3.00 3.95 7.61
N LYS A 45 2.43 5.16 7.57
CA LYS A 45 3.06 6.35 7.00
C LYS A 45 4.45 6.64 7.56
N SER A 46 4.65 6.39 8.85
CA SER A 46 5.93 6.60 9.54
C SER A 46 7.05 5.69 9.03
N ARG A 47 6.71 4.56 8.41
CA ARG A 47 7.67 3.52 7.97
C ARG A 47 7.85 3.46 6.45
N VAL A 48 7.36 4.45 5.70
CA VAL A 48 7.47 4.49 4.23
C VAL A 48 8.92 4.40 3.75
N GLN A 49 9.87 4.94 4.52
CA GLN A 49 11.30 4.89 4.19
C GLN A 49 11.86 3.45 4.20
N GLU A 50 11.23 2.53 4.95
CA GLU A 50 11.66 1.14 5.08
C GLU A 50 11.18 0.25 3.93
N VAL A 51 10.34 0.77 3.03
CA VAL A 51 9.82 0.02 1.88
C VAL A 51 10.96 -0.48 0.98
N ARG A 52 12.05 0.27 0.86
CA ARG A 52 13.23 -0.19 0.10
C ARG A 52 13.80 -1.49 0.67
N ASN A 53 13.90 -1.60 1.99
CA ASN A 53 14.43 -2.79 2.63
C ASN A 53 13.49 -4.00 2.43
N LEU A 54 12.17 -3.75 2.37
CA LEU A 54 11.19 -4.79 2.02
C LEU A 54 11.40 -5.29 0.59
N VAL A 55 11.58 -4.39 -0.37
CA VAL A 55 11.88 -4.74 -1.78
C VAL A 55 13.17 -5.57 -1.87
N GLU A 56 14.26 -5.12 -1.24
CA GLU A 56 15.53 -5.87 -1.20
C GLU A 56 15.37 -7.27 -0.58
N THR A 57 14.47 -7.41 0.40
CA THR A 57 14.16 -8.73 1.00
C THR A 57 13.43 -9.62 0.01
N LEU A 58 12.43 -9.09 -0.69
CA LEU A 58 11.67 -9.83 -1.70
C LEU A 58 12.57 -10.30 -2.85
N GLU A 59 13.47 -9.45 -3.34
CA GLU A 59 14.47 -9.83 -4.36
C GLU A 59 15.34 -10.99 -3.89
N ARG A 60 15.84 -10.94 -2.64
CA ARG A 60 16.65 -12.03 -2.05
C ARG A 60 15.88 -13.34 -1.87
N GLU A 61 14.58 -13.27 -1.69
CA GLU A 61 13.69 -14.42 -1.62
C GLU A 61 13.31 -14.95 -3.02
N GLY A 62 13.81 -14.34 -4.09
CA GLY A 62 13.51 -14.72 -5.47
C GLY A 62 12.10 -14.31 -5.91
N ARG A 63 11.51 -13.30 -5.25
CA ARG A 63 10.17 -12.76 -5.55
C ARG A 63 10.23 -11.60 -6.53
N GLU A 64 10.97 -11.78 -7.62
CA GLU A 64 11.07 -10.81 -8.73
C GLU A 64 9.71 -10.54 -9.39
N ASP A 65 8.73 -11.43 -9.19
CA ASP A 65 7.34 -11.25 -9.61
C ASP A 65 6.65 -10.09 -8.89
N LEU A 66 7.17 -9.63 -7.74
CA LEU A 66 6.54 -8.62 -6.88
C LEU A 66 7.34 -7.30 -6.73
N THR A 67 8.55 -7.22 -7.27
CA THR A 67 9.48 -6.10 -7.08
C THR A 67 9.56 -5.17 -8.28
#